data_AF-A0A5A8F2C1-F1
#
_entry.id   AF-A0A5A8F2C1-F1
#
_cell.length_a   1.000
_cell.length_b   1.000
_cell.length_c   1.000
_cell.angle_alpha   90.00
_cell.angle_beta   90.00
_cell.angle_gamma   90.00
#
_symmetry.space_group_name_H-M   'P 1'
#
loop_
_entity.id
_entity.type
_entity.pdbx_description
1 polymer ?
#
loop_
_entity_poly.entity_id
_entity_poly.type
_entity_poly.pdbx_seq_one_letter_code
_entity_poly.pdbx_strand_id
1 'polypeptide(L)'
;MLEDLLYFCEDSDAVIFNEYDKWYDILKNTNFIREIEYSKDKYLSDLLVKDLKEICKKNGLKVSGNKKELIQRIKDSEITIEIPKHYEITKDICDEVMKICDFYIITIENLIKDFHPFYKYAIWDGVYDSSQCIYMTNIVKEKIKELEKIIKCN
;
A
#
# COMPACT_ATOMS: atom_id res chain seq x y z
N MET A 1 -16.31 27.09 28.02
CA MET A 1 -15.04 27.21 27.26
C MET A 1 -14.41 25.85 26.96
N LEU A 2 -14.15 24.97 27.96
CA LEU A 2 -13.76 23.57 27.71
C LEU A 2 -14.95 22.68 27.30
N GLU A 3 -16.14 22.94 27.86
CA GLU A 3 -17.38 22.25 27.49
C GLU A 3 -17.85 22.57 26.06
N ASP A 4 -17.61 23.80 25.58
CA ASP A 4 -17.91 24.21 24.19
C ASP A 4 -16.98 23.52 23.17
N LEU A 5 -15.76 23.18 23.58
CA LEU A 5 -14.77 22.45 22.78
C LEU A 5 -15.12 20.96 22.65
N LEU A 6 -15.67 20.36 23.71
CA LEU A 6 -16.15 18.98 23.73
C LEU A 6 -17.42 18.81 22.87
N TYR A 7 -18.34 19.76 22.90
CA TYR A 7 -19.55 19.75 22.07
C TYR A 7 -19.23 19.87 20.57
N PHE A 8 -18.22 20.66 20.20
CA PHE A 8 -17.78 20.77 18.80
C PHE A 8 -17.10 19.49 18.29
N CYS A 9 -16.43 18.73 19.16
CA CYS A 9 -15.83 17.44 18.81
C CYS A 9 -16.90 16.41 18.41
N GLU A 10 -18.00 16.29 19.16
CA GLU A 10 -19.05 15.28 18.91
C GLU A 10 -19.77 15.48 17.56
N ASP A 11 -20.04 16.73 17.17
CA ASP A 11 -20.63 17.04 15.85
C ASP A 11 -19.60 16.92 14.70
N SER A 12 -18.31 17.22 14.97
CA SER A 12 -17.24 17.03 13.98
C SER A 12 -16.93 15.56 13.71
N ASP A 13 -17.04 14.70 14.72
CA ASP A 13 -16.87 13.26 14.58
C ASP A 13 -17.92 12.67 13.63
N ALA A 14 -19.18 13.11 13.71
CA ALA A 14 -20.24 12.65 12.81
C ALA A 14 -20.00 13.02 11.33
N VAL A 15 -19.41 14.19 11.05
CA VAL A 15 -19.05 14.62 9.68
C VAL A 15 -17.85 13.83 9.16
N ILE A 16 -16.85 13.58 10.00
CA ILE A 16 -15.66 12.81 9.65
C ILE A 16 -16.05 11.34 9.38
N PHE A 17 -16.95 10.75 10.17
CA PHE A 17 -17.42 9.38 9.98
C PHE A 17 -18.22 9.18 8.68
N ASN A 18 -19.06 10.15 8.29
CA ASN A 18 -19.91 10.01 7.10
C ASN A 18 -19.10 10.11 5.79
N GLU A 19 -18.04 10.93 5.77
CA GLU A 19 -17.10 10.94 4.63
C GLU A 19 -16.15 9.74 4.67
N TYR A 20 -15.82 9.19 5.85
CA TYR A 20 -15.04 7.95 5.97
C TYR A 20 -15.71 6.75 5.29
N ASP A 21 -17.02 6.55 5.47
CA ASP A 21 -17.75 5.46 4.80
C ASP A 21 -17.72 5.58 3.28
N LYS A 22 -17.78 6.81 2.77
CA LYS A 22 -17.66 7.12 1.34
C LYS A 22 -16.25 6.80 0.81
N TRP A 23 -15.21 7.10 1.59
CA TRP A 23 -13.83 6.73 1.25
C TRP A 23 -13.60 5.22 1.33
N TYR A 24 -14.18 4.55 2.32
CA TYR A 24 -14.14 3.09 2.44
C TYR A 24 -14.79 2.42 1.21
N ASP A 25 -15.92 2.95 0.73
CA ASP A 25 -16.55 2.48 -0.50
C ASP A 25 -15.73 2.80 -1.75
N ILE A 26 -15.06 3.95 -1.84
CA ILE A 26 -14.13 4.27 -2.94
C ILE A 26 -12.98 3.26 -2.94
N LEU A 27 -12.34 3.01 -1.80
CA LEU A 27 -11.23 2.08 -1.66
C LEU A 27 -11.62 0.62 -1.96
N LYS A 28 -12.88 0.27 -1.70
CA LYS A 28 -13.41 -1.09 -1.91
C LYS A 28 -13.84 -1.35 -3.36
N ASN A 29 -14.25 -0.31 -4.10
CA ASN A 29 -14.81 -0.43 -5.46
C ASN A 29 -13.80 -0.13 -6.59
N THR A 30 -12.54 0.15 -6.26
CA THR A 30 -11.51 0.55 -7.21
C THR A 30 -10.57 -0.60 -7.54
N ASN A 31 -10.26 -0.74 -8.84
CA ASN A 31 -9.30 -1.72 -9.36
C ASN A 31 -7.85 -1.25 -9.13
N PHE A 32 -7.48 -0.90 -7.90
CA PHE A 32 -6.14 -0.40 -7.57
C PHE A 32 -5.05 -1.46 -7.65
N ILE A 33 -5.45 -2.73 -7.70
CA ILE A 33 -4.56 -3.85 -7.84
C ILE A 33 -4.85 -4.46 -9.20
N ARG A 34 -3.88 -4.37 -10.11
CA ARG A 34 -3.98 -4.98 -11.43
C ARG A 34 -3.07 -6.19 -11.49
N GLU A 35 -3.63 -7.34 -11.86
CA GLU A 35 -2.83 -8.50 -12.25
C GLU A 35 -2.07 -8.15 -13.53
N ILE A 36 -0.75 -8.29 -13.48
CA ILE A 36 0.13 -8.11 -14.62
C ILE A 36 0.72 -9.45 -15.00
N GLU A 37 0.68 -9.74 -16.29
CA GLU A 37 1.32 -10.91 -16.84
C GLU A 37 2.80 -10.61 -17.07
N TYR A 38 3.67 -11.35 -16.38
CA TYR A 38 5.10 -11.32 -16.66
C TYR A 38 5.41 -12.20 -17.88
N SER A 39 6.14 -11.66 -18.85
CA SER A 39 6.85 -12.54 -19.78
C SER A 39 7.90 -13.36 -19.02
N LYS A 40 8.12 -14.61 -19.43
CA LYS A 40 9.18 -15.48 -18.87
C LYS A 40 10.53 -14.75 -18.80
N ASP A 41 10.83 -13.96 -19.83
CA ASP A 41 12.05 -13.16 -19.92
C ASP A 41 12.14 -12.09 -18.84
N LYS A 42 11.06 -11.34 -18.62
CA LYS A 42 11.01 -10.28 -17.62
C LYS A 42 11.10 -10.89 -16.21
N TYR A 43 10.34 -11.95 -15.94
CA TYR A 43 10.38 -12.67 -14.67
C TYR A 43 11.81 -13.12 -14.31
N LEU A 44 12.49 -13.83 -15.23
CA LEU A 44 13.85 -14.31 -15.01
C LEU A 44 14.86 -13.16 -14.82
N SER A 45 14.63 -12.02 -15.46
CA SER A 45 15.49 -10.85 -15.30
C SER A 45 15.38 -10.19 -13.93
N ASP A 46 14.23 -10.29 -13.27
CA ASP A 46 13.97 -9.67 -11.96
C ASP A 46 14.43 -10.57 -10.79
N LEU A 47 14.57 -11.89 -11.02
CA LEU A 47 15.08 -12.84 -10.02
C LEU A 47 16.53 -12.55 -9.59
N LEU A 48 16.85 -12.88 -8.33
CA LEU A 48 18.22 -12.82 -7.85
C LEU A 48 19.03 -14.01 -8.39
N VAL A 49 20.36 -13.87 -8.42
CA VAL A 49 21.26 -14.95 -8.90
C VAL A 49 21.09 -16.24 -8.10
N LYS A 50 20.79 -16.14 -6.80
CA LYS A 50 20.53 -17.31 -5.94
C LYS A 50 19.29 -18.08 -6.42
N ASP A 51 18.21 -17.38 -6.77
CA ASP A 51 16.95 -17.98 -7.19
C ASP A 51 17.11 -18.66 -8.56
N LEU A 52 17.82 -18.01 -9.48
CA LEU A 52 18.18 -18.60 -10.78
C LEU A 52 19.03 -19.88 -10.63
N LYS A 53 19.97 -19.90 -9.69
CA LYS A 53 20.75 -21.11 -9.38
C LYS A 53 19.88 -22.22 -8.80
N GLU A 54 18.90 -21.89 -7.97
CA GLU A 54 17.94 -22.86 -7.47
C GLU A 54 17.08 -23.45 -8.58
N ILE A 55 16.59 -22.62 -9.51
CA ILE A 55 15.86 -23.09 -10.70
C ILE A 55 16.73 -24.04 -11.50
N CYS A 56 17.98 -23.66 -11.80
CA CYS A 56 18.92 -24.55 -12.49
C CYS A 56 19.11 -25.87 -11.73
N LYS A 57 19.37 -25.81 -10.42
CA LYS A 57 19.61 -27.00 -9.59
C LYS A 57 18.42 -27.94 -9.56
N LYS A 58 17.20 -27.41 -9.36
CA LYS A 58 15.96 -28.19 -9.32
C LYS A 58 15.68 -28.91 -10.64
N ASN A 59 16.11 -28.32 -11.75
CA ASN A 59 15.92 -28.86 -13.10
C ASN A 59 17.16 -29.59 -13.66
N GLY A 60 18.14 -29.92 -12.82
CA GLY A 60 19.34 -30.65 -13.24
C GLY A 60 20.28 -29.87 -14.18
N LEU A 61 20.11 -28.55 -14.28
CA LEU A 61 20.97 -27.68 -15.10
C LEU A 61 22.22 -27.27 -14.32
N LYS A 62 23.28 -26.95 -15.07
CA LYS A 62 24.52 -26.42 -14.49
C LYS A 62 24.21 -25.14 -13.70
N VAL A 63 24.77 -25.01 -12.48
CA VAL A 63 24.54 -23.87 -11.57
C VAL A 63 25.65 -22.81 -11.60
N SER A 64 26.74 -23.08 -12.33
CA SER A 64 27.84 -22.13 -12.49
C SER A 64 27.51 -21.04 -13.51
N GLY A 65 28.14 -19.89 -13.35
CA GLY A 65 28.06 -18.78 -14.29
C GLY A 65 27.51 -17.50 -13.68
N ASN A 66 27.49 -16.45 -14.51
CA ASN A 66 26.88 -15.17 -14.17
C ASN A 66 25.35 -15.18 -14.42
N LYS A 67 24.65 -14.10 -14.03
CA LYS A 67 23.19 -13.99 -14.15
C LYS A 67 22.70 -14.22 -15.58
N LYS A 68 23.37 -13.64 -16.58
CA LYS A 68 22.98 -13.77 -18.01
C LYS A 68 23.11 -15.20 -18.50
N GLU A 69 24.20 -15.88 -18.16
CA GLU A 69 24.44 -17.27 -18.53
C GLU A 69 23.41 -18.22 -17.90
N LEU A 70 23.02 -17.97 -16.64
CA LEU A 70 21.98 -18.75 -15.96
C LEU A 70 20.62 -18.55 -16.61
N ILE A 71 20.23 -17.32 -16.92
CA ILE A 71 18.97 -17.00 -17.60
C ILE A 71 18.93 -17.66 -18.98
N GLN A 72 19.99 -17.54 -19.78
CA GLN A 72 20.02 -18.13 -21.12
C GLN A 72 19.87 -19.65 -21.05
N ARG A 73 20.59 -20.30 -20.13
CA ARG A 73 20.48 -21.74 -19.91
C ARG A 73 19.06 -22.19 -19.58
N ILE A 74 18.38 -21.43 -18.73
CA ILE A 74 16.98 -21.69 -18.35
C ILE A 74 16.02 -21.50 -19.55
N LYS A 75 16.30 -20.55 -20.44
CA LYS A 75 15.50 -20.34 -21.65
C LYS A 75 15.70 -21.48 -22.66
N ASP A 76 16.95 -21.91 -22.85
CA ASP A 76 17.31 -22.95 -23.82
C ASP A 76 16.85 -24.35 -23.40
N SER A 77 16.66 -24.59 -22.09
CA SER A 77 16.38 -25.92 -21.54
C SER A 77 14.92 -26.40 -21.64
N GLU A 78 14.04 -25.67 -22.35
CA GLU A 78 12.60 -25.96 -22.48
C GLU A 78 11.86 -26.23 -21.14
N ILE A 79 12.43 -25.80 -20.01
CA ILE A 79 11.84 -26.05 -18.70
C ILE A 79 10.58 -25.22 -18.51
N THR A 80 9.54 -25.86 -18.00
CA THR A 80 8.32 -25.21 -17.53
C THR A 80 8.62 -24.57 -16.17
N ILE A 81 8.40 -23.26 -16.08
CA ILE A 81 8.56 -22.50 -14.84
C ILE A 81 7.20 -21.91 -14.53
N GLU A 82 6.68 -22.19 -13.35
CA GLU A 82 5.50 -21.52 -12.84
C GLU A 82 5.86 -20.08 -12.54
N ILE A 83 5.29 -19.15 -13.30
CA ILE A 83 5.47 -17.72 -13.11
C ILE A 83 4.37 -17.27 -12.13
N PRO A 84 4.73 -16.78 -10.94
CA PRO A 84 3.73 -16.28 -10.00
C PRO A 84 2.97 -15.11 -10.61
N LYS A 85 1.68 -15.04 -10.32
CA LYS A 85 0.86 -13.87 -10.64
C LYS A 85 1.45 -12.65 -9.94
N HIS A 86 1.69 -11.59 -10.69
CA HIS A 86 2.16 -10.34 -10.12
C HIS A 86 1.05 -9.30 -10.12
N TYR A 87 1.09 -8.44 -9.12
CA TYR A 87 0.11 -7.40 -8.95
C TYR A 87 0.82 -6.07 -8.80
N GLU A 88 0.46 -5.10 -9.63
CA GLU A 88 0.87 -3.70 -9.41
C GLU A 88 -0.22 -2.96 -8.66
N ILE A 89 0.25 -2.08 -7.79
CA ILE A 89 -0.55 -0.98 -7.28
C ILE A 89 -0.61 0.08 -8.37
N THR A 90 -1.82 0.43 -8.83
CA THR A 90 -1.97 1.45 -9.87
C THR A 90 -1.58 2.82 -9.32
N LYS A 91 -1.00 3.66 -10.19
CA LYS A 91 -0.68 5.05 -9.86
C LYS A 91 -1.91 5.81 -9.32
N ASP A 92 -3.09 5.43 -9.77
CA ASP A 92 -4.36 6.00 -9.35
C ASP A 92 -4.59 5.88 -7.84
N ILE A 93 -4.09 4.83 -7.15
CA ILE A 93 -4.24 4.76 -5.70
C ILE A 93 -3.45 5.84 -4.99
N CYS A 94 -2.24 6.17 -5.48
CA CYS A 94 -1.39 7.16 -4.84
C CYS A 94 -2.05 8.52 -4.96
N ASP A 95 -2.62 8.82 -6.13
CA ASP A 95 -3.34 10.07 -6.37
C ASP A 95 -4.60 10.16 -5.49
N GLU A 96 -5.36 9.07 -5.33
CA GLU A 96 -6.53 9.04 -4.43
C GLU A 96 -6.14 9.15 -2.94
N VAL A 97 -5.08 8.47 -2.50
CA VAL A 97 -4.56 8.60 -1.12
C VAL A 97 -4.11 10.03 -0.85
N MET A 98 -3.44 10.67 -1.79
CA MET A 98 -3.04 12.07 -1.66
C MET A 98 -4.25 13.01 -1.56
N LYS A 99 -5.32 12.77 -2.34
CA LYS A 99 -6.57 13.55 -2.20
C LYS A 99 -7.19 13.40 -0.82
N ILE A 100 -7.13 12.21 -0.21
CA ILE A 100 -7.61 11.99 1.16
C ILE A 100 -6.78 12.81 2.15
N CYS A 101 -5.45 12.76 2.02
CA CYS A 101 -4.56 13.55 2.87
C CYS A 101 -4.83 15.06 2.73
N ASP A 102 -4.97 15.56 1.50
CA ASP A 102 -5.27 16.96 1.23
C ASP A 102 -6.62 17.37 1.82
N PHE A 103 -7.65 16.55 1.64
CA PHE A 103 -8.98 16.81 2.22
C PHE A 103 -8.94 16.88 3.75
N TYR A 104 -8.22 15.95 4.40
CA TYR A 104 -8.06 15.94 5.85
C TYR A 104 -7.34 17.19 6.35
N ILE A 105 -6.23 17.57 5.69
CA ILE A 105 -5.49 18.81 5.98
C ILE A 105 -6.38 20.04 5.84
N ILE A 106 -7.09 20.18 4.71
CA ILE A 106 -8.00 21.31 4.46
C ILE A 106 -9.10 21.38 5.51
N THR A 107 -9.65 20.23 5.91
CA THR A 107 -10.69 20.18 6.94
C THR A 107 -10.17 20.68 8.27
N ILE A 108 -8.99 20.21 8.72
CA ILE A 108 -8.33 20.72 9.92
C ILE A 108 -8.04 22.21 9.80
N GLU A 109 -7.47 22.66 8.68
CA GLU A 109 -7.18 24.07 8.44
C GLU A 109 -8.42 24.95 8.53
N ASN A 110 -9.56 24.48 8.01
CA ASN A 110 -10.83 25.19 8.12
C ASN A 110 -11.34 25.22 9.55
N LEU A 111 -11.25 24.12 10.30
CA LEU A 111 -11.66 24.07 11.69
C LEU A 111 -10.81 24.99 12.58
N ILE A 112 -9.50 25.09 12.32
CA ILE A 112 -8.59 25.95 13.11
C ILE A 112 -8.63 27.43 12.72
N LYS A 113 -9.32 27.82 11.62
CA LYS A 113 -9.42 29.23 11.20
C LYS A 113 -10.10 30.10 12.26
N ASP A 114 -11.03 29.52 13.00
CA ASP A 114 -11.79 30.20 14.06
C ASP A 114 -11.05 30.18 15.42
N PHE A 115 -9.91 29.50 15.50
CA PHE A 115 -9.10 29.42 16.71
C PHE A 115 -8.03 30.51 16.78
N HIS A 116 -7.75 30.97 17.99
CA HIS A 116 -6.70 31.95 18.24
C HIS A 116 -5.32 31.40 17.76
N PRO A 117 -4.48 32.19 17.06
CA PRO A 117 -3.25 31.72 16.41
C PRO A 117 -2.26 30.94 17.29
N PHE A 118 -2.21 31.23 18.60
CA PHE A 118 -1.37 30.50 19.56
C PHE A 118 -1.70 29.01 19.69
N TYR A 119 -2.94 28.59 19.39
CA TYR A 119 -3.35 27.19 19.49
C TYR A 119 -3.06 26.38 18.23
N LYS A 120 -2.73 27.02 17.09
CA LYS A 120 -2.50 26.32 15.82
C LYS A 120 -1.45 25.22 15.94
N TYR A 121 -0.35 25.49 16.62
CA TYR A 121 0.72 24.51 16.79
C TYR A 121 0.30 23.33 17.68
N ALA A 122 -0.37 23.61 18.80
CA ALA A 122 -0.85 22.57 19.72
C ALA A 122 -1.94 21.67 19.09
N ILE A 123 -2.78 22.22 18.21
CA ILE A 123 -3.79 21.46 17.48
C ILE A 123 -3.11 20.51 16.48
N TRP A 124 -2.12 20.98 15.71
CA TRP A 124 -1.37 20.12 14.79
C TRP A 124 -0.57 19.04 15.53
N ASP A 125 0.02 19.36 16.69
CA ASP A 125 0.72 18.40 17.55
C ASP A 125 -0.25 17.31 18.06
N GLY A 126 -1.45 17.71 18.49
CA GLY A 126 -2.51 16.79 18.89
C GLY A 126 -3.07 15.92 17.75
N VAL A 127 -3.18 16.46 16.54
CA VAL A 127 -3.57 15.69 15.34
C VAL A 127 -2.49 14.66 15.00
N TYR A 128 -1.22 15.05 15.04
CA TYR A 128 -0.08 14.16 14.79
C TYR A 128 0.03 13.04 15.84
N ASP A 129 -0.28 13.34 17.11
CA ASP A 129 -0.24 12.40 18.23
C ASP A 129 -1.58 11.64 18.42
N SER A 130 -2.59 11.93 17.60
CA SER A 130 -3.91 11.32 17.74
C SER A 130 -3.88 9.83 17.39
N SER A 131 -4.51 9.04 18.25
CA SER A 131 -4.71 7.60 18.15
C SER A 131 -5.34 7.13 16.82
N GLN A 132 -5.93 8.03 16.04
CA GLN A 132 -6.49 7.75 14.72
C GLN A 132 -5.41 7.42 13.68
N CYS A 133 -4.24 8.07 13.70
CA CYS A 133 -3.12 7.69 12.83
C CYS A 133 -2.59 6.28 13.17
N ILE A 134 -2.54 5.95 14.46
CA ILE A 134 -2.17 4.61 14.95
C ILE A 134 -3.21 3.57 14.51
N TYR A 135 -4.50 3.90 14.59
CA TYR A 135 -5.60 3.03 14.16
C TYR A 135 -5.56 2.75 12.66
N MET A 136 -5.44 3.79 11.82
CA MET A 136 -5.28 3.66 10.37
C MET A 136 -4.03 2.85 10.00
N THR A 137 -2.92 3.10 10.69
CA THR A 137 -1.68 2.33 10.52
C THR A 137 -1.89 0.84 10.83
N ASN A 138 -2.67 0.52 11.86
CA ASN A 138 -2.98 -0.87 12.22
C ASN A 138 -3.90 -1.55 11.20
N ILE A 139 -4.91 -0.85 10.67
CA ILE A 139 -5.78 -1.37 9.60
C ILE A 139 -4.96 -1.69 8.34
N VAL A 140 -4.10 -0.77 7.91
CA VAL A 140 -3.22 -0.97 6.76
C VAL A 140 -2.29 -2.17 6.99
N LYS A 141 -1.70 -2.30 8.18
CA LYS A 141 -0.84 -3.44 8.54
C LYS A 141 -1.60 -4.78 8.48
N GLU A 142 -2.83 -4.83 8.98
CA GLU A 142 -3.64 -6.05 8.91
C GLU A 142 -4.01 -6.39 7.45
N LYS A 143 -4.36 -5.40 6.62
CA LYS A 143 -4.64 -5.65 5.20
C LYS A 143 -3.41 -6.09 4.41
N ILE A 144 -2.23 -5.56 4.71
CA ILE A 144 -0.97 -6.05 4.14
C ILE A 144 -0.76 -7.52 4.52
N LYS A 145 -0.97 -7.91 5.79
CA LYS A 145 -0.86 -9.33 6.21
C LYS A 145 -1.85 -10.24 5.49
N GLU A 146 -3.08 -9.78 5.25
CA GLU A 146 -4.07 -10.55 4.48
C GLU A 146 -3.63 -10.74 3.01
N LEU A 147 -3.14 -9.67 2.37
CA LEU A 147 -2.60 -9.75 1.01
C LEU A 147 -1.38 -10.67 0.92
N GLU A 148 -0.47 -10.62 1.90
CA GLU A 148 0.68 -11.52 1.98
C GLU A 148 0.27 -13.00 2.10
N LYS A 149 -0.82 -13.31 2.82
CA LYS A 149 -1.36 -14.68 2.88
C LYS A 149 -1.88 -15.14 1.53
N ILE A 150 -2.60 -14.27 0.81
CA ILE A 150 -3.12 -14.57 -0.53
C ILE A 150 -1.97 -14.82 -1.52
N ILE A 151 -0.89 -14.04 -1.42
CA ILE A 151 0.30 -14.19 -2.28
C ILE A 151 1.07 -15.48 -1.96
N LYS A 152 1.15 -15.91 -0.70
CA LYS A 152 1.86 -17.14 -0.29
C LYS A 152 1.08 -18.45 -0.52
N CYS A 153 -0.22 -18.36 -0.75
CA CYS A 153 -1.09 -19.53 -0.99
C CYS A 153 -1.28 -19.86 -2.48
N ASN A 154 -0.67 -19.10 -3.38
CA ASN A 154 -0.51 -19.40 -4.81
C ASN A 154 0.96 -19.67 -5.13
#